data_AF-A0A6F8XJD6-F1
#
_entry.id   AF-A0A6F8XJD6-F1
#
_cell.length_a   1.000
_cell.length_b   1.000
_cell.length_c   1.000
_cell.angle_alpha   90.00
_cell.angle_beta   90.00
_cell.angle_gamma   90.00
#
_symmetry.space_group_name_H-M   'P 1'
#
loop_
_entity.id
_entity.type
_entity.pdbx_description
1 polymer ?
#
loop_
_entity_poly.entity_id
_entity_poly.type
_entity_poly.pdbx_seq_one_letter_code
_entity_poly.pdbx_strand_id
1 'polypeptide(L)' 'MLSSHPGSAEVHVKLVNGSRATLLRLGPTRVAPSTALMADLKALLGPAAVAG' A
#
# COMPACT_ATOMS: atom_id res chain seq x y z
N MET A 1 3.91 6.29 -7.41
CA MET A 1 3.87 4.99 -8.16
C MET A 1 4.79 3.98 -7.46
N LEU A 2 4.30 2.79 -7.04
CA LEU A 2 5.06 1.89 -6.13
C LEU A 2 6.44 1.47 -6.67
N SER A 3 6.55 1.25 -7.97
CA SER A 3 7.80 0.86 -8.64
C SER A 3 8.89 1.94 -8.58
N SER A 4 8.52 3.19 -8.32
CA SER A 4 9.46 4.32 -8.19
C SER A 4 10.13 4.40 -6.82
N HIS A 5 9.76 3.53 -5.87
CA HIS A 5 10.30 3.51 -4.51
C HIS A 5 10.72 2.09 -4.10
N PRO A 6 11.70 1.46 -4.76
CA PRO A 6 12.15 0.11 -4.41
C PRO A 6 12.71 0.07 -2.98
N GLY A 7 12.42 -0.99 -2.24
CA GLY A 7 12.95 -1.17 -0.88
C GLY A 7 12.69 -2.55 -0.28
N SER A 8 12.72 -2.64 1.05
CA SER A 8 12.66 -3.90 1.79
C SER A 8 11.28 -4.26 2.34
N ALA A 9 10.33 -3.33 2.37
CA ALA A 9 9.01 -3.57 2.95
C ALA A 9 8.09 -4.30 1.96
N GLU A 10 7.41 -5.35 2.43
CA GLU A 10 6.38 -6.04 1.65
C GLU A 10 5.10 -5.21 1.57
N VAL A 11 4.40 -5.35 0.44
CA VAL A 11 3.17 -4.61 0.19
C VAL A 11 1.98 -5.54 0.37
N HIS A 12 1.09 -5.17 1.29
CA HIS A 12 -0.21 -5.81 1.49
C HIS A 12 -1.34 -4.84 1.13
N VAL A 13 -2.34 -5.34 0.41
CA VAL A 13 -3.54 -4.59 0.02
C VAL A 13 -4.74 -5.22 0.68
N LYS A 14 -5.54 -4.40 1.35
CA LYS A 14 -6.83 -4.83 1.90
C LYS A 14 -7.93 -4.54 0.87
N LEU A 15 -8.40 -5.58 0.19
CA LEU A 15 -9.56 -5.48 -0.69
C LEU A 15 -10.84 -5.52 0.15
N VAL A 16 -11.60 -4.43 0.15
CA VAL A 16 -12.89 -4.33 0.85
C VAL A 16 -14.02 -4.49 -0.17
N ASN A 17 -14.89 -5.47 0.04
CA ASN A 17 -16.09 -5.72 -0.77
C ASN A 17 -17.30 -5.86 0.17
N GLY A 18 -18.03 -4.75 0.34
CA GLY A 18 -19.12 -4.65 1.30
C GLY A 18 -18.63 -4.89 2.73
N SER A 19 -19.20 -5.89 3.40
CA SER A 19 -18.82 -6.30 4.76
C SER A 19 -17.56 -7.17 4.82
N ARG A 20 -17.03 -7.62 3.67
CA ARG A 20 -15.88 -8.52 3.62
C ARG A 20 -14.61 -7.74 3.34
N ALA A 21 -13.54 -8.07 4.07
CA ALA A 21 -12.20 -7.58 3.77
C ALA A 21 -11.25 -8.76 3.58
N THR A 22 -10.46 -8.72 2.51
CA THR A 22 -9.43 -9.72 2.20
C THR A 22 -8.08 -9.03 2.12
N LEU A 23 -7.10 -9.47 2.91
CA LEU A 23 -5.73 -9.03 2.79
C LEU A 23 -5.02 -9.85 1.71
N LEU A 24 -4.46 -9.15 0.73
CA LEU A 24 -3.75 -9.72 -0.40
C LEU A 24 -2.30 -9.24 -0.36
N ARG A 25 -1.36 -10.14 -0.60
CA ARG A 25 0.05 -9.78 -0.80
C ARG A 25 0.26 -9.37 -2.26
N LEU A 26 0.79 -8.17 -2.48
CA LEU A 26 0.97 -7.60 -3.81
C LEU A 26 2.27 -8.09 -4.46
N GLY A 27 2.28 -9.35 -4.92
CA GLY A 27 3.37 -9.93 -5.70
C GLY A 27 4.77 -9.83 -5.03
N PRO A 28 5.87 -9.89 -5.80
CA PRO A 28 7.23 -9.72 -5.29
C PRO A 28 7.63 -8.25 -5.08
N THR A 29 6.69 -7.30 -5.20
CA THR A 29 6.97 -5.87 -5.14
C THR A 29 7.34 -5.48 -3.70
N ARG A 30 8.54 -4.96 -3.52
CA ARG A 30 8.99 -4.40 -2.24
C ARG A 30 9.35 -2.94 -2.36
N VAL A 31 8.91 -2.18 -1.36
CA VAL A 31 8.99 -0.72 -1.37
C VAL A 31 9.79 -0.19 -0.18
N ALA A 32 10.39 0.99 -0.34
CA ALA A 32 10.95 1.73 0.78
C ALA A 32 9.80 2.50 1.46
N PRO A 33 9.56 2.31 2.77
CA PRO A 33 8.56 3.09 3.49
C PRO A 33 9.06 4.55 3.61
N SER A 34 8.70 5.37 2.63
CA SER A 34 9.06 6.79 2.55
C SER A 34 7.82 7.67 2.73
N THR A 35 8.03 8.91 3.18
CA THR A 35 6.96 9.91 3.30
C THR A 35 6.31 10.23 1.95
N ALA A 36 7.10 10.27 0.87
CA ALA A 36 6.60 10.47 -0.50
C ALA A 36 5.67 9.33 -0.94
N LEU A 37 6.05 8.07 -0.68
CA LEU A 37 5.20 6.91 -0.97
C LEU A 37 3.90 6.96 -0.16
N MET A 38 3.97 7.30 1.13
CA MET A 38 2.77 7.41 1.98
C MET A 38 1.83 8.53 1.51
N ALA A 39 2.37 9.65 1.03
CA ALA A 39 1.59 10.75 0.47
C ALA A 39 0.86 10.32 -0.81
N ASP A 40 1.57 9.69 -1.75
CA ASP A 40 0.98 9.12 -2.98
C ASP A 40 -0.13 8.12 -2.66
N LEU A 41 0.10 7.20 -1.70
CA LEU A 41 -0.89 6.20 -1.30
C LEU A 41 -2.14 6.82 -0.70
N LYS A 42 -1.99 7.83 0.17
CA LYS A 42 -3.12 8.58 0.75
C LYS A 42 -3.91 9.32 -0.33
N ALA A 43 -3.24 9.90 -1.33
CA ALA A 43 -3.91 10.62 -2.41
C ALA A 43 -4.74 9.68 -3.30
N LEU A 44 -4.24 8.47 -3.56
CA LEU A 44 -4.91 7.50 -4.45
C LEU A 44 -6.00 6.68 -3.76
N LEU A 45 -5.79 6.30 -2.49
CA LEU A 45 -6.64 5.34 -1.77
C LEU A 45 -7.40 5.98 -0.60
N GLY A 46 -7.12 7.24 -0.29
CA GLY A 46 -7.68 7.95 0.87
C GLY A 46 -6.80 7.84 2.12
N PRO A 47 -7.05 8.70 3.12
CA PRO A 47 -6.18 8.86 4.30
C PRO A 47 -6.09 7.62 5.20
N ALA A 48 -7.07 6.72 5.14
CA ALA A 48 -7.11 5.47 5.92
C ALA A 48 -6.31 4.31 5.30
N ALA A 49 -5.76 4.49 4.10
CA ALA A 49 -5.10 3.42 3.34
C ALA A 49 -3.69 3.06 3.84
N VAL A 50 -3.08 3.94 4.65
CA VAL A 50 -1.78 3.71 5.27
C VAL A 50 -1.95 3.66 6.79
N ALA A 51 -2.16 2.45 7.30
CA ALA A 51 -2.06 2.17 8.73
C ALA A 51 -0.64 1.69 9.01
N GLY A 52 -0.02 2.25 10.07
CA GLY A 52 1.35 1.94 10.48
C GLY A 52 1.54 0.49 10.86
#